data_AF-A0A977KXW1-F1
#
_entry.id   AF-A0A977KXW1-F1
#
_cell.length_a   1.000
_cell.length_b   1.000
_cell.length_c   1.000
_cell.angle_alpha   90.00
_cell.angle_beta   90.00
_cell.angle_gamma   90.00
#
_symmetry.space_group_name_H-M   'P 1'
#
loop_
_entity.id
_entity.type
_entity.pdbx_description
1 polymer ?
#
loop_
_entity_poly.entity_id
_entity_poly.type
_entity_poly.pdbx_seq_one_letter_code
_entity_poly.pdbx_strand_id
1 'polypeptide(L)'
;MLATTMTRSQNNPSATQLMKLGEILLRKRWITAQQLEEAIAQQTYFRLKLGELLVMKGLLAPPQVEEALQEQMWRKQGFWII
;
A
#
# COMPACT_ATOMS: atom_id res chain seq x y z
N MET A 1 -26.63 -6.13 28.21
CA MET A 1 -25.19 -6.13 28.55
C MET A 1 -24.44 -6.70 27.34
N LEU A 2 -23.54 -5.89 26.75
CA LEU A 2 -22.41 -6.22 25.85
C LEU A 2 -22.76 -7.00 24.55
N ALA A 3 -22.52 -6.52 23.33
CA ALA A 3 -21.27 -5.90 22.87
C ALA A 3 -21.49 -4.84 21.77
N THR A 4 -20.77 -3.75 21.94
CA THR A 4 -20.39 -2.74 20.95
C THR A 4 -19.46 -3.36 19.89
N THR A 5 -19.38 -2.67 18.74
CA THR A 5 -18.25 -2.53 17.81
C THR A 5 -18.35 -3.23 16.45
N MET A 6 -18.74 -2.40 15.48
CA MET A 6 -17.95 -2.07 14.29
C MET A 6 -17.90 -3.11 13.16
N THR A 7 -18.77 -2.86 12.19
CA THR A 7 -18.49 -2.80 10.74
C THR A 7 -17.05 -3.18 10.36
N ARG A 8 -16.78 -4.47 10.16
CA ARG A 8 -15.61 -4.88 9.38
C ARG A 8 -15.99 -4.78 7.91
N SER A 9 -15.71 -3.61 7.36
CA SER A 9 -15.87 -3.27 5.95
C SER A 9 -15.44 -4.44 5.06
N GLN A 10 -16.41 -4.88 4.26
CA GLN A 10 -16.25 -5.83 3.16
C GLN A 10 -14.97 -5.49 2.36
N ASN A 11 -14.05 -6.44 2.22
CA ASN A 11 -13.10 -6.40 1.12
C ASN A 11 -13.23 -7.71 0.33
N ASN A 12 -14.25 -7.71 -0.52
CA ASN A 12 -14.56 -8.73 -1.50
C ASN A 12 -13.42 -8.77 -2.57
N PRO A 13 -12.65 -9.86 -2.71
CA PRO A 13 -11.74 -9.98 -3.84
C PRO A 13 -12.55 -10.49 -5.04
N SER A 14 -13.08 -9.57 -5.85
CA SER A 14 -13.70 -9.94 -7.12
C SER A 14 -13.46 -8.89 -8.20
N ALA A 15 -12.98 -9.41 -9.34
CA ALA A 15 -12.82 -8.79 -10.65
C ALA A 15 -11.66 -7.78 -10.83
N THR A 16 -10.57 -8.24 -11.47
CA THR A 16 -9.46 -7.43 -12.02
C THR A 16 -8.72 -6.58 -10.99
N GLN A 17 -8.09 -7.22 -10.00
CA GLN A 17 -7.45 -6.50 -8.90
C GLN A 17 -6.10 -5.89 -9.35
N LEU A 18 -6.16 -4.65 -9.84
CA LEU A 18 -5.02 -3.76 -10.00
C LEU A 18 -4.31 -3.64 -8.63
N MET A 19 -3.20 -4.35 -8.48
CA MET A 19 -2.45 -4.42 -7.22
C MET A 19 -2.06 -3.01 -6.76
N LYS A 20 -2.38 -2.67 -5.50
CA LYS A 20 -2.07 -1.34 -4.94
C LYS A 20 -0.61 -1.26 -4.50
N LEU A 21 -0.04 -0.06 -4.46
CA LEU A 21 1.34 0.16 -4.00
C LEU A 21 1.58 -0.48 -2.63
N GLY A 22 0.68 -0.26 -1.67
CA GLY A 22 0.79 -0.85 -0.33
C GLY A 22 0.84 -2.39 -0.34
N GLU A 23 0.11 -3.05 -1.22
CA GLU A 23 0.15 -4.51 -1.34
C GLU A 23 1.50 -5.01 -1.88
N ILE A 24 2.10 -4.28 -2.81
CA ILE A 24 3.44 -4.60 -3.37
C ILE A 24 4.48 -4.49 -2.27
N LEU A 25 4.42 -3.41 -1.48
CA LEU A 25 5.34 -3.16 -0.36
C LEU A 25 5.23 -4.24 0.73
N LEU A 26 4.00 -4.70 1.04
CA LEU A 26 3.78 -5.83 1.95
C LEU A 26 4.32 -7.14 1.40
N ARG A 27 4.08 -7.43 0.11
CA ARG A 27 4.55 -8.66 -0.55
C ARG A 27 6.07 -8.74 -0.58
N LYS A 28 6.75 -7.60 -0.77
CA LYS A 28 8.22 -7.49 -0.70
C LYS A 28 8.77 -7.49 0.73
N ARG A 29 7.90 -7.52 1.76
CA ARG A 29 8.25 -7.47 3.19
C ARG A 29 9.08 -6.24 3.59
N TRP A 30 8.99 -5.15 2.84
CA TRP A 30 9.69 -3.91 3.18
C TRP A 30 8.98 -3.13 4.27
N ILE A 31 7.65 -3.30 4.38
CA ILE A 31 6.84 -2.76 5.47
C ILE A 31 5.91 -3.85 6.01
N THR A 32 5.42 -3.64 7.22
CA THR A 32 4.38 -4.46 7.85
C THR A 32 2.98 -3.90 7.57
N ALA A 33 1.95 -4.72 7.78
CA ALA A 33 0.55 -4.28 7.65
C ALA A 33 0.25 -3.11 8.59
N GLN A 34 0.78 -3.15 9.81
CA GLN A 34 0.64 -2.07 10.78
C GLN A 34 1.30 -0.77 10.30
N GLN A 35 2.55 -0.84 9.81
CA GLN A 35 3.24 0.34 9.28
C GLN A 35 2.53 0.94 8.07
N LEU A 36 1.94 0.09 7.21
CA LEU A 36 1.14 0.54 6.08
C LEU A 36 -0.13 1.27 6.56
N GLU A 37 -0.84 0.71 7.53
CA GLU A 37 -2.05 1.31 8.09
C GLU A 37 -1.76 2.67 8.74
N GLU A 38 -0.70 2.74 9.56
CA GLU A 38 -0.23 3.99 10.16
C GLU A 38 0.16 5.03 9.10
N ALA A 39 0.88 4.62 8.06
CA ALA A 39 1.25 5.50 6.96
C ALA A 39 0.02 6.01 6.19
N ILE A 40 -0.97 5.14 5.94
CA ILE A 40 -2.22 5.52 5.27
C ILE A 40 -3.02 6.53 6.12
N ALA A 41 -3.07 6.35 7.43
CA ALA A 41 -3.74 7.28 8.33
C ALA A 41 -3.04 8.65 8.35
N GLN A 42 -1.71 8.66 8.29
CA GLN A 42 -0.91 9.87 8.40
C GLN A 42 -0.73 10.62 7.07
N GLN A 43 -0.84 9.95 5.91
CA GLN A 43 -0.63 10.59 4.60
C GLN A 43 -1.55 11.81 4.38
N THR A 44 -2.79 11.75 4.89
CA THR A 44 -3.76 12.84 4.79
C THR A 44 -3.36 14.04 5.64
N TYR A 45 -2.78 13.78 6.82
CA TYR A 45 -2.31 14.82 7.73
C TYR A 45 -1.10 15.55 7.15
N PHE A 46 -0.11 14.80 6.65
CA PHE A 46 1.09 15.37 6.04
C PHE A 46 0.90 15.88 4.61
N ARG A 47 -0.24 15.55 3.97
CA ARG A 47 -0.53 15.84 2.55
C ARG A 47 0.56 15.33 1.60
N LEU A 48 1.15 14.17 1.93
CA LEU A 48 2.17 13.49 1.13
C LEU A 48 1.58 12.25 0.46
N LYS A 49 2.17 11.82 -0.66
CA LYS A 49 1.86 10.50 -1.20
C LYS A 49 2.40 9.43 -0.26
N LEU A 50 1.77 8.26 -0.25
CA LEU A 50 2.18 7.13 0.59
C LEU A 50 3.68 6.81 0.46
N GLY A 51 4.22 6.74 -0.76
CA GLY A 51 5.65 6.48 -0.98
C GLY A 51 6.56 7.56 -0.40
N GLU A 52 6.20 8.84 -0.59
CA GLU A 52 6.96 9.99 -0.05
C GLU A 52 6.95 9.98 1.48
N LEU A 53 5.80 9.68 2.09
CA LEU A 53 5.67 9.58 3.53
C LEU A 53 6.52 8.43 4.11
N LEU A 54 6.53 7.27 3.46
CA LEU A 54 7.31 6.12 3.89
C LEU A 54 8.83 6.39 3.81
N VAL A 55 9.27 7.15 2.81
CA VAL A 55 10.66 7.62 2.71
C VAL A 55 10.98 8.64 3.78
N MET A 56 10.11 9.63 3.98
CA MET A 56 10.27 10.65 5.03
C MET A 56 10.38 10.02 6.43
N LYS A 57 9.67 8.91 6.68
CA LYS A 57 9.74 8.14 7.93
C LYS A 57 10.94 7.21 8.06
N GLY A 58 11.78 7.11 7.02
CA GLY A 58 12.90 6.17 6.98
C GLY A 58 12.48 4.69 6.91
N LEU A 59 11.21 4.42 6.56
CA LEU A 59 10.70 3.06 6.41
C LEU A 59 11.07 2.45 5.05
N LEU A 60 11.27 3.30 4.05
CA LEU A 60 11.71 2.91 2.71
C LEU A 60 12.80 3.87 2.21
N ALA A 61 13.70 3.35 1.39
CA ALA A 61 14.59 4.17 0.58
C ALA A 61 13.85 4.65 -0.70
N PRO A 62 14.19 5.83 -1.24
CA PRO A 62 13.67 6.30 -2.53
C PRO A 62 13.67 5.26 -3.66
N PRO A 63 14.75 4.49 -3.91
CA PRO A 63 14.76 3.47 -4.97
C PRO A 63 13.76 2.33 -4.74
N GLN A 64 13.44 2.00 -3.48
CA GLN A 64 12.43 0.97 -3.18
C GLN A 64 11.03 1.45 -3.57
N VAL A 65 10.72 2.72 -3.31
CA VAL A 65 9.44 3.31 -3.75
C VAL A 65 9.33 3.31 -5.26
N GLU A 66 10.41 3.68 -5.96
CA GLU A 66 10.46 3.68 -7.42
C GLU A 66 10.25 2.27 -8.00
N GLU A 67 10.95 1.26 -7.48
CA GLU A 67 10.78 -0.14 -7.90
C GLU A 67 9.34 -0.62 -7.71
N ALA A 68 8.72 -0.33 -6.56
CA ALA A 68 7.34 -0.71 -6.30
C ALA A 68 6.34 0.02 -7.20
N LEU A 69 6.61 1.28 -7.56
CA LEU A 69 5.79 2.05 -8.51
C LEU A 69 5.93 1.52 -9.94
N GLN A 70 7.13 1.13 -10.36
CA GLN A 70 7.36 0.48 -11.66
C GLN A 70 6.61 -0.85 -11.74
N GLU A 71 6.72 -1.70 -10.71
CA GLU A 71 5.97 -2.95 -10.65
C GLU A 71 4.45 -2.70 -10.68
N GLN A 72 3.97 -1.69 -9.95
CA GLN A 72 2.57 -1.29 -10.00
C GLN A 72 2.15 -0.91 -11.42
N MET A 73 2.94 -0.08 -12.10
CA MET A 73 2.67 0.39 -13.45
C MET A 73 2.59 -0.77 -14.45
N TRP A 74 3.57 -1.69 -14.44
CA TRP A 74 3.58 -2.85 -15.34
C TRP A 74 2.36 -3.75 -15.13
N ARG A 75 1.98 -4.00 -13.87
CA ARG A 75 0.76 -4.76 -13.53
C ARG A 75 -0.51 -4.05 -14.00
N LYS A 76 -0.57 -2.71 -13.95
CA LYS A 76 -1.70 -1.94 -14.47
C LYS A 76 -1.80 -1.98 -15.99
N GLN A 77 -0.65 -1.95 -16.68
CA GLN A 77 -0.59 -1.92 -18.14
C GLN A 77 -0.74 -3.31 -18.78
N GLY A 78 -0.84 -4.37 -17.97
CA GLY A 78 -0.99 -5.73 -18.48
C GLY A 78 0.23 -6.24 -19.24
N PHE A 79 1.39 -5.61 -19.05
CA PHE A 79 2.64 -6.00 -19.68
C PHE A 79 3.21 -7.22 -18.93
N TRP A 80 2.56 -8.37 -19.12
CA TRP A 80 3.18 -9.65 -18.84
C TRP A 80 4.32 -9.80 -19.84
N ILE A 81 5.54 -9.69 -19.34
CA ILE A 81 6.74 -10.03 -20.10
C ILE A 81 6.58 -11.49 -20.52
N ILE A 82 6.29 -11.68 -21.82
CA ILE A 82 6.53 -12.91 -22.57
C ILE A 82 7.96 -12.86 -23.11
#